data_AF-A0A6G2QKM0-F1
#
_entry.id   AF-A0A6G2QKM0-F1
#
_cell.length_a   1.000
_cell.length_b   1.000
_cell.length_c   1.000
_cell.angle_alpha   90.00
_cell.angle_beta   90.00
_cell.angle_gamma   90.00
#
_symmetry.space_group_name_H-M   'P 1'
#
loop_
_entity.id
_entity.type
_entity.pdbx_description
1 polymer ?
#
loop_
_entity_poly.entity_id
_entity_poly.type
_entity_poly.pdbx_seq_one_letter_code
_entity_poly.pdbx_strand_id
1 'polypeptide(L)' 'MLRLTWVQPEDLIGHELRQAVLDGREPSAVAARWRAAGGPDAPLTAGASARPAS' A
#
# COMPACT_ATOMS: atom_id res chain seq x y z
N MET A 1 -7.69 -20.29 13.25
CA MET A 1 -6.77 -20.55 12.12
C MET A 1 -6.31 -19.22 11.56
N LEU A 2 -5.01 -19.05 11.29
CA LEU A 2 -4.43 -17.81 10.75
C LEU A 2 -4.28 -17.94 9.22
N ARG A 3 -4.79 -16.99 8.43
CA ARG A 3 -4.64 -16.92 6.97
C ARG A 3 -3.58 -15.88 6.63
N LEU A 4 -2.53 -16.30 5.94
CA LEU A 4 -1.49 -15.40 5.42
C LEU A 4 -1.76 -15.11 3.95
N THR A 5 -1.78 -13.82 3.60
CA THR A 5 -1.76 -13.38 2.20
C THR A 5 -0.42 -12.70 1.97
N TRP A 6 0.31 -13.12 0.95
CA TRP A 6 1.51 -12.41 0.54
C TRP A 6 1.11 -11.06 -0.08
N VAL A 7 1.76 -10.01 0.38
CA VAL A 7 1.71 -8.67 -0.21
C VAL A 7 2.99 -8.47 -1.01
N GLN A 8 2.91 -7.85 -2.18
CA GLN A 8 4.11 -7.48 -2.92
C GLN A 8 4.83 -6.37 -2.14
N PRO A 9 6.17 -6.38 -2.05
CA PRO A 9 6.91 -5.36 -1.30
C PRO A 9 6.63 -3.93 -1.79
N GLU A 10 6.28 -3.76 -3.06
CA GLU A 10 5.92 -2.48 -3.67
C GLU A 10 4.59 -1.92 -3.16
N ASP A 11 3.62 -2.79 -2.86
CA ASP A 11 2.30 -2.38 -2.33
C ASP A 11 2.42 -1.73 -0.94
N LEU A 12 3.44 -2.12 -0.17
CA LEU A 12 3.72 -1.56 1.15
C LEU A 12 4.08 -0.07 1.06
N ILE A 13 4.84 0.34 0.05
CA ILE A 13 5.23 1.75 -0.12
C ILE A 13 4.00 2.61 -0.38
N GLY A 14 3.10 2.16 -1.27
CA GLY A 14 1.83 2.84 -1.49
C GLY A 14 1.02 2.96 -0.20
N HIS A 15 0.93 1.88 0.58
CA HIS A 15 0.21 1.88 1.86
C HIS A 15 0.79 2.89 2.85
N GLU A 16 2.11 2.91 3.06
CA GLU A 16 2.77 3.83 4.00
C GLU A 16 2.62 5.30 3.58
N LEU A 17 2.70 5.61 2.28
CA LEU A 17 2.43 6.96 1.79
C LEU A 17 1.00 7.41 2.09
N ARG A 18 0.02 6.51 1.94
CA ARG A 18 -1.38 6.77 2.29
C ARG A 18 -1.57 6.95 3.80
N GLN A 19 -0.97 6.07 4.61
CA GLN A 19 -1.01 6.19 6.07
C GLN A 19 -0.40 7.49 6.55
N ALA A 20 0.74 7.90 6.00
CA ALA A 20 1.37 9.17 6.33
C ALA A 20 0.43 10.38 6.11
N VAL A 21 -0.33 10.41 5.01
CA VAL A 21 -1.35 11.45 4.80
C VAL A 21 -2.47 11.37 5.82
N LEU A 22 -2.95 10.16 6.16
CA LEU A 22 -3.99 9.96 7.18
C LEU A 22 -3.53 10.38 8.58
N ASP A 23 -2.24 10.20 8.87
CA ASP A 23 -1.59 10.66 10.10
C ASP A 23 -1.31 12.17 10.12
N GLY A 24 -1.69 12.90 9.06
CA GLY A 24 -1.44 14.35 8.93
C GLY A 24 0.02 14.71 8.64
N ARG A 25 0.83 13.74 8.21
CA ARG A 25 2.20 13.98 7.73
C ARG A 25 2.18 14.43 6.27
N GLU A 26 3.29 14.99 5.81
CA GLU A 26 3.48 15.52 4.45
C GLU A 26 4.48 14.63 3.69
N PRO A 27 4.04 13.53 3.04
CA PRO A 27 4.95 12.62 2.34
C PRO A 27 5.15 12.97 0.85
N SER A 28 4.77 14.17 0.37
CA SER A 28 4.69 14.48 -1.06
C SER A 28 6.01 14.29 -1.80
N ALA A 29 7.14 14.65 -1.20
CA ALA A 29 8.46 14.49 -1.81
C ALA A 29 8.78 13.02 -2.08
N VAL A 30 8.45 12.14 -1.13
CA VAL A 30 8.64 10.69 -1.27
C VAL A 30 7.65 10.11 -2.28
N ALA A 31 6.39 10.54 -2.22
CA ALA A 31 5.35 10.12 -3.17
C ALA A 31 5.68 10.55 -4.62
N ALA A 32 6.28 11.72 -4.82
CA ALA A 32 6.72 12.18 -6.12
C ALA A 32 7.86 11.30 -6.67
N ARG A 33 8.87 10.99 -5.84
CA ARG A 33 9.98 10.12 -6.23
C ARG A 33 9.51 8.70 -6.54
N TRP A 34 8.59 8.16 -5.74
CA TRP A 34 7.99 6.85 -5.96
C TRP A 34 7.28 6.76 -7.31
N ARG A 35 6.40 7.72 -7.60
CA ARG A 35 5.70 7.78 -8.90
C ARG A 35 6.65 7.98 -10.08
N ALA A 36 7.68 8.81 -9.92
CA ALA A 36 8.70 9.01 -10.95
C ALA A 36 9.51 7.73 -11.26
N ALA A 37 9.64 6.82 -10.30
CA ALA A 37 10.26 5.51 -10.48
C ALA A 37 9.30 4.44 -11.06
N GLY A 38 8.06 4.81 -11.41
CA GLY A 38 7.04 3.89 -11.91
C GLY A 38 6.22 3.21 -10.80
N GLY A 39 6.34 3.67 -9.56
CA GLY A 39 5.62 3.12 -8.42
C GLY A 39 4.12 3.40 -8.48
N PRO A 40 3.26 2.37 -8.28
CA PRO A 40 1.81 2.55 -8.26
C PRO A 40 1.31 3.23 -6.97
N ASP A 41 0.10 3.80 -7.02
CA ASP A 41 -0.58 4.27 -5.81
C ASP A 41 -0.95 3.11 -4.88
N ALA A 42 -1.27 3.44 -3.61
CA ALA A 42 -1.77 2.46 -2.65
C ALA A 42 -2.98 1.69 -3.24
N PRO A 43 -3.00 0.35 -3.14
CA PRO A 43 -4.17 -0.43 -3.51
C PRO A 43 -5.43 0.11 -2.81
N LEU A 44 -6.54 0.21 -3.56
CA LEU A 44 -7.82 0.69 -3.01
C LEU A 44 -8.33 -0.19 -1.86
N THR A 45 -7.91 -1.46 -1.84
CA THR A 45 -8.21 -2.42 -0.78
C THR A 45 -6.91 -2.98 -0.24
N ALA A 46 -6.80 -3.08 1.09
CA ALA A 46 -5.57 -3.48 1.79
C ALA A 46 -5.24 -5.00 1.69
N GLY A 47 -5.75 -5.70 0.68
CA GLY A 47 -5.49 -7.13 0.52
C GLY A 47 -6.29 -8.00 1.51
N ALA A 48 -7.33 -8.63 0.97
CA ALA A 48 -7.93 -9.91 1.36
C ALA A 48 -9.24 -9.97 0.56
N SER A 49 -9.41 -10.97 -0.30
CA SER A 49 -10.74 -11.20 -0.88
C SER A 49 -11.69 -11.58 0.26
N ALA A 50 -12.93 -11.09 0.20
CA ALA A 50 -13.97 -11.39 1.19
C ALA A 50 -14.23 -12.90 1.34
N ARG A 51 -13.84 -13.68 0.33
CA ARG A 51 -13.93 -15.15 0.35
C ARG A 51 -12.58 -15.78 0.75
N PRO A 52 -12.57 -16.78 1.65
CA PRO A 52 -11.39 -17.58 1.92
C PRO A 52 -10.98 -18.38 0.67
N ALA A 53 -9.70 -18.74 0.58
CA ALA A 53 -9.27 -19.79 -0.36
C ALA A 53 -9.86 -21.12 0.12
N SER A 54 -10.39 -21.92 -0.81
CA SER A 54 -10.92 -23.27 -0.54
C SER A 54 -9.81 -24.28 -0.34
#